data_AF-A0A7S0CU44-F1
#
_entry.id   AF-A0A7S0CU44-F1
#
_cell.length_a   1.000
_cell.length_b   1.000
_cell.length_c   1.000
_cell.angle_alpha   90.00
_cell.angle_beta   90.00
_cell.angle_gamma   90.00
#
_symmetry.space_group_name_H-M   'P 1'
#
loop_
_entity.id
_entity.type
_entity.pdbx_description
1 polymer ?
#
loop_
_entity_poly.entity_id
_entity_poly.type
_entity_poly.pdbx_seq_one_letter_code
_entity_poly.pdbx_strand_id
1 'polypeptide(L)'
;GECAQDEAAHREFSLVFDHCMGHIDTGHRYHYHLLPLCLFDLLGIAHPNDTAYWKEMMISKNYSKFWPLHSSAPSPLIGWALDGFPIYGPYDSNNTLAYLSDGGLDECGGKNGSDGRYRYYASPAPPYFPACFVGTKGTFEDTYVHKACPT
;
A
#
# COMPACT_ATOMS: atom_id res chain seq x y z
N GLY A 1 -11.53 -27.03 -10.97
CA GLY A 1 -10.87 -26.30 -12.07
C GLY A 1 -9.41 -26.23 -11.72
N GLU A 2 -8.55 -26.67 -12.63
CA GLU A 2 -7.21 -27.22 -12.39
C GLU A 2 -6.24 -26.29 -11.65
N CYS A 3 -5.60 -26.81 -10.60
CA CYS A 3 -4.34 -26.27 -10.07
C CYS A 3 -3.24 -26.65 -11.07
N ALA A 4 -2.81 -25.68 -11.86
CA ALA A 4 -1.78 -25.87 -12.87
C ALA A 4 -0.49 -26.39 -12.23
N GLN A 5 -0.04 -27.55 -12.71
CA GLN A 5 1.31 -28.04 -12.55
C GLN A 5 2.20 -27.31 -13.57
N ASP A 6 3.14 -26.50 -13.10
CA ASP A 6 4.37 -26.22 -13.84
C ASP A 6 5.47 -25.70 -12.90
N GLU A 7 6.17 -26.61 -12.23
CA GLU A 7 7.22 -26.28 -11.24
C GLU A 7 8.57 -25.87 -11.85
N ALA A 8 8.69 -25.72 -13.18
CA ALA A 8 9.99 -25.56 -13.84
C ALA A 8 10.31 -24.16 -14.41
N ALA A 9 9.38 -23.19 -14.44
CA ALA A 9 9.59 -21.90 -15.12
C ALA A 9 9.86 -20.68 -14.22
N HIS A 10 9.66 -20.76 -12.90
CA HIS A 10 9.60 -19.58 -12.03
C HIS A 10 10.90 -19.26 -11.25
N ARG A 11 12.06 -19.24 -11.92
CA ARG A 11 13.31 -18.72 -11.34
C ARG A 11 13.65 -17.28 -11.74
N GLU A 12 12.75 -16.59 -12.42
CA GLU A 12 12.74 -15.14 -12.49
C GLU A 12 11.66 -14.60 -11.55
N PHE A 13 12.01 -13.58 -10.77
CA PHE A 13 11.08 -12.82 -9.95
C PHE A 13 10.12 -12.07 -10.88
N SER A 14 9.11 -12.77 -11.42
CA SER A 14 8.13 -12.17 -12.31
C SER A 14 7.21 -11.32 -11.44
N LEU A 15 7.40 -10.00 -11.48
CA LEU A 15 6.50 -8.99 -10.91
C LEU A 15 5.15 -9.01 -11.65
N VAL A 16 4.42 -10.10 -11.51
CA VAL A 16 3.10 -10.28 -12.10
C VAL A 16 2.09 -9.92 -11.03
N PHE A 17 1.58 -8.70 -11.13
CA PHE A 17 0.49 -8.22 -10.30
C PHE A 17 -0.84 -8.46 -11.00
N ASP A 18 -1.88 -8.70 -10.23
CA ASP A 18 -3.25 -8.66 -10.73
C ASP A 18 -3.76 -7.22 -10.92
N HIS A 19 -5.04 -7.07 -11.30
CA HIS A 19 -5.66 -5.76 -11.49
C HIS A 19 -5.72 -4.93 -10.19
N CYS A 20 -5.70 -5.57 -9.03
CA CYS A 20 -5.68 -4.91 -7.72
C CYS A 20 -4.28 -4.57 -7.23
N MET A 21 -3.25 -4.80 -8.05
CA MET A 21 -1.84 -4.57 -7.73
C MET A 21 -1.28 -5.48 -6.62
N GLY A 22 -1.91 -6.63 -6.40
CA GLY A 22 -1.43 -7.65 -5.47
C GLY A 22 -0.94 -8.91 -6.19
N HIS A 23 -0.26 -9.78 -5.46
CA HIS A 23 0.20 -11.07 -5.96
C HIS A 23 0.36 -12.09 -4.82
N ILE A 24 0.51 -13.37 -5.19
CA ILE A 24 0.64 -14.48 -4.26
C ILE A 24 2.13 -14.82 -4.07
N ASP A 25 2.59 -14.96 -2.83
CA ASP A 25 3.96 -15.45 -2.57
C ASP A 25 4.09 -16.97 -2.71
N THR A 26 5.31 -17.49 -2.58
CA THR A 26 5.58 -18.93 -2.58
C THR A 26 4.91 -19.69 -1.44
N GLY A 27 4.43 -18.99 -0.41
CA GLY A 27 3.65 -19.53 0.71
C GLY A 27 2.13 -19.46 0.49
N HIS A 28 1.68 -19.17 -0.72
CA HIS A 28 0.26 -19.02 -1.09
C HIS A 28 -0.47 -17.88 -0.37
N ARG A 29 0.26 -16.85 0.08
CA ARG A 29 -0.33 -15.66 0.70
C ARG A 29 -0.44 -14.55 -0.31
N TYR A 30 -1.67 -14.09 -0.51
CA TYR A 30 -1.93 -12.90 -1.32
C TYR A 30 -1.54 -11.64 -0.54
N HIS A 31 -0.71 -10.79 -1.13
CA HIS A 31 -0.19 -9.58 -0.49
C HIS A 31 0.09 -8.48 -1.52
N TYR A 32 0.32 -7.26 -1.02
CA TYR A 32 0.56 -6.08 -1.82
C TYR A 32 1.97 -5.53 -1.56
N HIS A 33 2.72 -5.27 -2.62
CA HIS A 33 3.96 -4.46 -2.56
C HIS A 33 3.76 -3.03 -3.03
N LEU A 34 2.62 -2.75 -3.65
CA LEU A 34 2.19 -1.47 -4.18
C LEU A 34 0.90 -1.08 -3.48
N LEU A 35 0.42 0.15 -3.72
CA LEU A 35 -0.84 0.58 -3.16
C LEU A 35 -2.02 -0.23 -3.75
N PRO A 36 -2.91 -0.81 -2.92
CA PRO A 36 -3.97 -1.70 -3.37
C PRO A 36 -5.11 -0.92 -4.04
N LEU A 37 -5.14 -0.88 -5.37
CA LEU A 37 -6.12 -0.07 -6.12
C LEU A 37 -7.57 -0.48 -5.82
N CYS A 38 -7.86 -1.77 -5.76
CA CYS A 38 -9.22 -2.24 -5.45
C CYS A 38 -9.70 -1.86 -4.03
N LEU A 39 -8.78 -1.79 -3.05
CA LEU A 39 -9.12 -1.28 -1.73
C LEU A 39 -9.43 0.22 -1.81
N PHE A 40 -8.67 0.95 -2.63
CA PHE A 40 -8.86 2.38 -2.80
C PHE A 40 -10.18 2.70 -3.53
N ASP A 41 -10.52 1.92 -4.57
CA ASP A 41 -11.84 1.94 -5.21
C ASP A 41 -12.96 1.73 -4.17
N LEU A 42 -12.85 0.67 -3.36
CA LEU A 42 -13.85 0.34 -2.33
C LEU A 42 -14.04 1.47 -1.31
N LEU A 43 -12.95 2.14 -0.96
CA LEU A 43 -12.93 3.23 0.01
C LEU A 43 -13.17 4.62 -0.61
N GLY A 44 -13.35 4.71 -1.93
CA GLY A 44 -13.54 5.98 -2.65
C GLY A 44 -12.31 6.90 -2.61
N ILE A 45 -11.11 6.33 -2.49
CA ILE A 45 -9.84 7.06 -2.52
C ILE A 45 -9.45 7.28 -3.98
N ALA A 46 -9.02 8.48 -4.36
CA ALA A 46 -8.55 8.74 -5.72
C ALA A 46 -7.27 7.94 -6.03
N HIS A 47 -7.18 7.32 -7.20
CA HIS A 47 -6.00 6.56 -7.62
C HIS A 47 -5.86 6.54 -9.15
N PRO A 48 -4.72 6.08 -9.70
CA PRO A 48 -4.58 5.88 -11.13
C PRO A 48 -5.58 4.82 -11.65
N ASN A 49 -6.16 5.05 -12.82
CA ASN A 49 -7.06 4.09 -13.48
C ASN A 49 -6.30 3.04 -14.31
N ASP A 50 -5.04 3.32 -14.65
CA ASP A 50 -4.22 2.45 -15.48
C ASP A 50 -3.21 1.70 -14.62
N THR A 51 -3.35 0.38 -14.54
CA THR A 51 -2.44 -0.53 -13.84
C THR A 51 -1.07 -0.63 -14.49
N ALA A 52 -0.79 -0.03 -15.66
CA ALA A 52 0.55 -0.01 -16.25
C ALA A 52 1.49 1.02 -15.61
N TYR A 53 0.96 1.93 -14.78
CA TYR A 53 1.72 3.02 -14.16
C TYR A 53 2.95 2.54 -13.38
N TRP A 54 2.90 1.35 -12.75
CA TRP A 54 4.03 0.80 -11.99
C TRP A 54 5.25 0.54 -12.88
N LYS A 55 5.08 0.16 -14.15
CA LYS A 55 6.20 -0.10 -15.07
C LYS A 55 6.98 1.18 -15.34
N GLU A 56 6.26 2.27 -15.64
CA GLU A 56 6.87 3.58 -15.83
C GLU A 56 7.46 4.12 -14.52
N MET A 57 6.82 3.88 -13.37
CA MET A 57 7.37 4.25 -12.07
C MET A 57 8.70 3.57 -11.77
N MET A 58 8.84 2.27 -12.09
CA MET A 58 10.10 1.55 -11.87
C MET A 58 11.24 2.07 -12.76
N ILE A 59 10.93 2.59 -13.94
CA ILE A 59 11.93 3.14 -14.88
C ILE A 59 12.25 4.60 -14.56
N SER A 60 11.22 5.45 -14.47
CA SER A 60 11.35 6.90 -14.38
C SER A 60 11.52 7.42 -12.95
N LYS A 61 11.13 6.64 -11.94
CA LYS A 61 11.02 7.05 -10.52
C LYS A 61 10.14 8.28 -10.29
N ASN A 62 9.29 8.64 -11.27
CA ASN A 62 8.35 9.74 -11.15
C ASN A 62 7.00 9.21 -10.63
N TYR A 63 6.96 8.96 -9.32
CA TYR A 63 5.84 8.29 -8.65
C TYR A 63 4.57 9.15 -8.55
N SER A 64 4.71 10.48 -8.46
CA SER A 64 3.59 11.41 -8.37
C SER A 64 2.90 11.67 -9.71
N LYS A 65 3.57 11.43 -10.86
CA LYS A 65 3.03 11.67 -12.21
C LYS A 65 1.65 11.04 -12.46
N PHE A 66 1.42 9.85 -11.91
CA PHE A 66 0.20 9.07 -12.17
C PHE A 66 -0.89 9.28 -11.13
N TRP A 67 -0.55 9.87 -9.99
CA TRP A 67 -1.47 10.11 -8.90
C TRP A 67 -2.02 11.53 -8.99
N PRO A 68 -3.33 11.73 -8.79
CA PRO A 68 -3.86 13.07 -8.63
C PRO A 68 -3.15 13.80 -7.49
N LEU A 69 -2.63 15.00 -7.73
CA LEU A 69 -1.99 15.81 -6.69
C LEU A 69 -2.98 16.25 -5.60
N HIS A 70 -4.25 16.37 -5.97
CA HIS A 70 -5.35 16.66 -5.07
C HIS A 70 -6.50 15.68 -5.24
N SER A 71 -7.12 15.29 -4.12
CA SER A 71 -8.36 14.51 -4.10
C SER A 71 -9.57 15.40 -3.77
N SER A 72 -10.78 14.85 -3.88
CA SER A 72 -12.02 15.52 -3.45
C SER A 72 -12.22 15.49 -1.92
N ALA A 73 -11.58 14.55 -1.23
CA ALA A 73 -11.66 14.37 0.22
C ALA A 73 -10.37 13.75 0.79
N PRO A 74 -10.08 13.94 2.09
CA PRO A 74 -8.95 13.30 2.75
C PRO A 74 -9.09 11.79 2.70
N SER A 75 -7.96 11.07 2.71
CA SER A 75 -8.03 9.62 2.78
C SER A 75 -8.65 9.13 4.09
N PRO A 76 -9.40 8.03 4.08
CA PRO A 76 -9.88 7.37 5.29
C PRO A 76 -8.75 6.60 5.99
N LEU A 77 -9.03 6.20 7.23
CA LEU A 77 -8.19 5.28 7.99
C LEU A 77 -8.23 3.89 7.32
N ILE A 78 -7.07 3.32 7.00
CA ILE A 78 -6.95 1.99 6.38
C ILE A 78 -6.38 0.95 7.35
N GLY A 79 -5.72 1.37 8.43
CA GLY A 79 -5.18 0.47 9.43
C GLY A 79 -4.43 1.19 10.54
N TRP A 80 -3.77 0.40 11.39
CA TRP A 80 -2.93 0.89 12.48
C TRP A 80 -1.53 0.30 12.37
N ALA A 81 -0.54 1.14 12.58
CA ALA A 81 0.85 0.74 12.67
C ALA A 81 1.13 0.00 13.99
N LEU A 82 2.23 -0.76 14.02
CA LEU A 82 2.60 -1.56 15.20
C LEU A 82 2.93 -0.70 16.43
N ASP A 83 3.28 0.57 16.23
CA ASP A 83 3.51 1.55 17.29
C ASP A 83 2.24 2.32 17.71
N GLY A 84 1.08 1.92 17.17
CA GLY A 84 -0.22 2.45 17.56
C GLY A 84 -0.62 3.75 16.86
N PHE A 85 0.12 4.22 15.85
CA PHE A 85 -0.31 5.36 15.03
C PHE A 85 -1.22 4.92 13.87
N PRO A 86 -2.23 5.72 13.52
CA PRO A 86 -3.14 5.38 12.42
C PRO A 86 -2.43 5.51 11.07
N ILE A 87 -2.75 4.61 10.15
CA ILE A 87 -2.33 4.63 8.74
C ILE A 87 -3.52 5.04 7.89
N TYR A 88 -3.39 6.13 7.15
CA TYR A 88 -4.37 6.63 6.19
C TYR A 88 -3.96 6.29 4.76
N GLY A 89 -4.90 6.40 3.81
CA GLY A 89 -4.56 6.41 2.38
C GLY A 89 -3.70 7.62 1.97
N PRO A 90 -3.42 7.83 0.67
CA PRO A 90 -2.38 8.74 0.20
C PRO A 90 -2.74 10.23 0.17
N TYR A 91 -3.86 10.65 0.76
CA TYR A 91 -4.27 12.06 0.78
C TYR A 91 -4.43 12.58 2.21
N ASP A 92 -3.80 13.72 2.48
CA ASP A 92 -3.83 14.37 3.79
C ASP A 92 -5.14 15.12 4.07
N SER A 93 -5.21 15.78 5.23
CA SER A 93 -6.36 16.58 5.65
C SER A 93 -6.67 17.79 4.75
N ASN A 94 -5.71 18.20 3.91
CA ASN A 94 -5.86 19.27 2.92
C ASN A 94 -6.13 18.69 1.52
N ASN A 95 -6.47 17.40 1.43
CA ASN A 95 -6.68 16.66 0.19
C ASN A 95 -5.44 16.63 -0.71
N THR A 96 -4.25 16.85 -0.17
CA THR A 96 -3.00 16.84 -0.95
C THR A 96 -2.36 15.47 -0.88
N LEU A 97 -1.80 15.02 -2.01
CA LEU A 97 -1.06 13.78 -2.10
C LEU A 97 0.11 13.77 -1.08
N ALA A 98 0.05 12.85 -0.13
CA ALA A 98 1.03 12.64 0.92
C ALA A 98 2.21 11.83 0.36
N TYR A 99 3.28 12.53 0.02
CA TYR A 99 4.51 11.99 -0.56
C TYR A 99 5.74 12.66 0.08
N LEU A 100 6.89 11.97 0.10
CA LEU A 100 8.10 12.40 0.82
C LEU A 100 8.66 13.74 0.33
N SER A 101 8.77 13.97 -0.99
CA SER A 101 9.39 15.22 -1.47
C SER A 101 8.43 16.42 -1.46
N ASP A 102 7.13 16.17 -1.71
CA ASP A 102 6.19 17.26 -2.04
C ASP A 102 4.99 17.31 -1.08
N GLY A 103 4.68 16.22 -0.38
CA GLY A 103 3.53 16.10 0.52
C GLY A 103 3.88 16.25 2.00
N GLY A 104 5.13 16.60 2.32
CA GLY A 104 5.57 16.92 3.69
C GLY A 104 5.54 15.75 4.66
N LEU A 105 5.73 14.52 4.16
CA LEU A 105 5.97 13.36 5.01
C LEU A 105 7.39 13.40 5.56
N ASP A 106 7.57 12.94 6.79
CA ASP A 106 8.87 12.66 7.37
C ASP A 106 9.48 11.37 6.81
N GLU A 107 10.70 11.06 7.23
CA GLU A 107 11.44 9.86 6.81
C GLU A 107 10.74 8.52 7.11
N CYS A 108 9.80 8.48 8.07
CA CYS A 108 9.00 7.30 8.35
C CYS A 108 7.72 7.23 7.53
N GLY A 109 7.40 8.23 6.71
CA GLY A 109 6.19 8.27 5.89
C GLY A 109 4.96 8.79 6.65
N GLY A 110 5.16 9.57 7.71
CA GLY A 110 4.07 10.20 8.46
C GLY A 110 4.24 11.70 8.62
N LYS A 111 3.20 12.35 9.16
CA LYS A 111 3.23 13.76 9.55
C LYS A 111 2.12 14.09 10.54
N ASN A 112 2.25 15.22 11.20
CA ASN A 112 1.14 15.79 11.97
C ASN A 112 0.08 16.36 11.01
N GLY A 113 -1.17 16.01 11.22
CA GLY A 113 -2.26 16.70 10.53
C GLY A 113 -2.65 18.00 11.20
N SER A 114 -3.70 18.63 10.67
CA SER A 114 -4.19 19.94 11.14
C SER A 114 -4.66 19.95 12.60
N ASP A 115 -5.03 18.80 13.16
CA ASP A 115 -5.40 18.63 14.58
C ASP A 115 -4.19 18.38 15.51
N GLY A 116 -2.97 18.45 14.98
CA GLY A 116 -1.73 18.24 15.72
C GLY A 116 -1.38 16.78 16.03
N ARG A 117 -2.18 15.80 15.60
CA ARG A 117 -1.90 14.38 15.84
C ARG A 117 -1.06 13.77 14.73
N TYR A 118 -0.03 13.02 15.09
CA TYR A 118 0.79 12.30 14.11
C TYR A 118 0.00 11.15 13.48
N ARG A 119 0.20 10.93 12.18
CA ARG A 119 -0.31 9.76 11.48
C ARG A 119 0.57 9.40 10.30
N TYR A 120 0.50 8.14 9.94
CA TYR A 120 1.11 7.61 8.75
C TYR A 120 0.19 7.74 7.53
N TYR A 121 0.80 7.85 6.37
CA TYR A 121 0.09 7.86 5.09
C TYR A 121 0.68 6.79 4.18
N ALA A 122 -0.21 6.09 3.47
CA ALA A 122 0.18 5.34 2.30
C ALA A 122 0.78 6.33 1.27
N SER A 123 1.87 5.96 0.61
CA SER A 123 2.59 6.84 -0.31
C SER A 123 2.62 6.21 -1.70
N PRO A 124 2.47 6.99 -2.78
CA PRO A 124 2.61 6.48 -4.14
C PRO A 124 4.03 5.99 -4.44
N ALA A 125 5.01 6.32 -3.60
CA ALA A 125 6.40 5.90 -3.75
C ALA A 125 6.84 4.92 -2.66
N PRO A 126 7.86 4.07 -2.94
CA PRO A 126 8.46 3.20 -1.93
C PRO A 126 8.86 3.97 -0.66
N PRO A 127 8.64 3.39 0.54
CA PRO A 127 8.18 2.03 0.79
C PRO A 127 6.66 1.81 0.75
N TYR A 128 5.88 2.77 0.23
CA TYR A 128 4.42 2.79 0.07
C TYR A 128 3.60 2.79 1.38
N PHE A 129 4.13 2.18 2.42
CA PHE A 129 3.66 2.20 3.79
C PHE A 129 4.81 2.70 4.68
N PRO A 130 4.57 2.92 5.99
CA PRO A 130 5.59 3.49 6.87
C PRO A 130 6.95 2.78 6.79
N ALA A 131 8.00 3.56 6.54
CA ALA A 131 9.37 3.05 6.44
C ALA A 131 9.93 2.65 7.82
N CYS A 132 9.45 3.33 8.85
CA CYS A 132 9.81 3.13 10.25
C CYS A 132 8.65 3.48 11.17
N PHE A 133 8.82 3.13 12.45
CA PHE A 133 7.88 3.43 13.52
C PHE A 133 8.46 4.53 14.41
N VAL A 134 7.72 5.61 14.63
CA VAL A 134 8.15 6.75 15.46
C VAL A 134 7.84 6.51 16.94
N GLY A 135 6.85 5.65 17.21
CA GLY A 135 6.48 5.25 18.56
C GLY A 135 7.17 3.97 19.04
N THR A 136 6.78 3.55 20.23
CA THR A 136 7.20 2.24 20.78
C THR A 136 6.37 1.15 20.12
N LYS A 137 7.05 0.21 19.45
CA LYS A 137 6.41 -0.94 18.80
C LYS A 137 5.75 -1.84 19.83
N GLY A 138 4.52 -2.24 19.58
CA GLY A 138 3.86 -3.35 20.24
C GLY A 138 4.41 -4.71 19.81
N THR A 139 3.84 -5.76 20.40
CA THR A 139 4.07 -7.16 20.03
C THR A 139 2.80 -7.72 19.39
N PHE A 140 2.97 -8.63 18.44
CA PHE A 140 1.86 -9.39 17.86
C PHE A 140 2.18 -10.88 17.95
N GLU A 141 1.13 -11.70 18.01
CA GLU A 141 1.22 -13.16 17.97
C GLU A 141 0.35 -13.66 16.82
N ASP A 142 0.93 -14.47 15.94
CA ASP A 142 0.18 -15.11 14.87
C ASP A 142 -0.45 -16.41 15.37
N THR A 143 -1.78 -16.52 15.21
CA THR A 143 -2.50 -17.77 15.46
C THR A 143 -3.11 -18.28 14.17
N TYR A 144 -2.79 -19.52 13.81
CA TYR A 144 -3.28 -20.17 12.59
C TYR A 144 -4.31 -21.24 12.94
N VAL A 145 -5.37 -21.34 12.14
CA VAL A 145 -6.38 -22.40 12.23
C VAL A 145 -6.36 -23.19 10.93
N HIS A 146 -6.05 -24.48 11.00
CA HIS A 146 -6.18 -25.37 9.84
C HIS A 146 -7.66 -25.53 9.49
N LYS A 147 -8.07 -24.96 8.34
CA LYS A 147 -9.40 -25.20 7.76
C LYS A 147 -9.30 -26.29 6.71
N ALA A 148 -10.14 -27.31 6.81
CA ALA A 148 -10.31 -28.29 5.75
C ALA A 148 -10.92 -27.62 4.50
N CYS A 149 -10.47 -28.02 3.32
CA CYS A 149 -11.06 -27.54 2.07
C CYS A 149 -12.55 -27.95 2.00
N PRO A 150 -13.44 -27.07 1.49
CA PRO A 150 -14.83 -27.46 1.23
C PRO A 150 -14.87 -28.65 0.26
N THR A 151 -15.65 -29.67 0.60
CA THR A 151 -15.95 -30.83 -0.27
C THR A 151 -17.00 -30.51 -1.30
#